data_AF-E3NM31-F1
#
_entry.id   AF-E3NM31-F1
#
_cell.length_a   1.000
_cell.length_b   1.000
_cell.length_c   1.000
_cell.angle_alpha   90.00
_cell.angle_beta   90.00
_cell.angle_gamma   90.00
#
_symmetry.space_group_name_H-M   'P 1'
#
loop_
_entity.id
_entity.type
_entity.pdbx_description
1 polymer ?
#
loop_
_entity_poly.entity_id
_entity_poly.type
_entity_poly.pdbx_seq_one_letter_code
_entity_poly.pdbx_strand_id
1 'polypeptide(L)'
;MTTAFPLLRLPYLVLMPILEQMEFMERIALSILSNRARMFLKLLKMKCEHITLELNDCRLKMTVIFENSEKLKVNILMIGYQEVDLRYGHDYISRWPCTLPPMDYVLPIMDVTHCKSIKQFIVFEIPQRDIFLAKLPKILKKLPKIDEVIAEKTYRNCTSDSPLFKVLRIVLPVSSAVTIFYHVLKPEDFQEIFKGNFDAVTLRKYWDISYFEMPNDDMKFSLERFDDDKR
;
A
#
# COMPACT_ATOMS: atom_id res chain seq x y z
N MET A 1 -28.88 8.45 32.12
CA MET A 1 -28.82 8.08 30.68
C MET A 1 -28.26 9.26 29.91
N THR A 2 -26.94 9.33 29.74
CA THR A 2 -26.29 10.33 28.89
C THR A 2 -26.27 9.79 27.47
N THR A 3 -27.32 10.06 26.68
CA THR A 3 -27.19 9.90 25.24
C THR A 3 -26.27 11.02 24.76
N ALA A 4 -24.98 10.70 24.63
CA ALA A 4 -23.97 11.60 24.10
C ALA A 4 -24.50 12.22 22.78
N PHE A 5 -24.37 13.53 22.66
CA PHE A 5 -24.79 14.27 21.49
C PHE A 5 -24.18 13.62 20.24
N PRO A 6 -24.99 12.99 19.38
CA PRO A 6 -24.44 12.18 18.30
C PRO A 6 -24.07 13.12 17.16
N LEU A 7 -22.85 13.68 17.22
CA LEU A 7 -22.28 14.60 16.23
C LEU A 7 -22.63 14.20 14.79
N LEU A 8 -22.53 12.90 14.49
CA LEU A 8 -22.77 12.33 13.16
C LEU A 8 -24.25 12.25 12.75
N ARG A 9 -25.21 12.55 13.64
CA ARG A 9 -26.63 12.65 13.28
C ARG A 9 -27.03 14.06 12.85
N LEU A 10 -26.16 15.05 13.05
CA LEU A 10 -26.44 16.43 12.68
C LEU A 10 -26.70 16.59 11.17
N PRO A 11 -27.60 17.52 10.79
CA PRO A 11 -27.77 17.93 9.40
C PRO A 11 -26.45 18.41 8.80
N TYR A 12 -26.29 18.21 7.50
CA TYR A 12 -25.07 18.57 6.75
C TYR A 12 -24.61 20.00 7.02
N LEU A 13 -25.53 20.98 6.99
CA LEU A 13 -25.23 22.40 7.17
C LEU A 13 -24.57 22.73 8.53
N VAL A 14 -24.81 21.91 9.56
CA VAL A 14 -24.22 22.08 10.89
C VAL A 14 -22.96 21.23 11.03
N LEU A 15 -22.97 20.04 10.45
CA LEU A 15 -21.87 19.10 10.58
C LEU A 15 -20.63 19.54 9.78
N MET A 16 -20.80 20.11 8.58
CA MET A 16 -19.68 20.47 7.70
C MET A 16 -18.75 21.50 8.34
N PRO A 17 -19.22 22.63 8.91
CA PRO A 17 -18.35 23.57 9.61
C PRO A 17 -17.60 22.93 10.78
N ILE A 18 -18.23 22.00 11.51
CA ILE A 18 -17.56 21.32 12.63
C ILE A 18 -16.39 20.47 12.10
N LEU A 19 -16.61 19.71 11.02
CA LEU A 19 -15.56 18.91 10.38
C LEU A 19 -14.44 19.78 9.79
N GLU A 20 -14.76 20.99 9.33
CA GLU A 20 -13.78 21.98 8.83
C GLU A 20 -12.92 22.60 9.95
N GLN A 21 -13.39 22.60 11.19
CA GLN A 21 -12.65 23.11 12.35
C GLN A 21 -11.82 22.02 13.04
N MET A 22 -12.13 20.75 12.82
CA MET A 22 -11.35 19.62 13.36
C MET A 22 -9.93 19.64 12.84
N GLU A 23 -8.98 19.16 13.65
CA GLU A 23 -7.61 19.01 13.19
C GLU A 23 -7.51 18.00 12.05
N PHE A 24 -6.49 18.15 11.22
CA PHE A 24 -6.28 17.29 10.05
C PHE A 24 -6.33 15.80 10.41
N MET A 25 -5.69 15.42 11.51
CA MET A 25 -5.63 14.02 11.96
C MET A 25 -6.95 13.50 12.55
N GLU A 26 -7.72 14.35 13.23
CA GLU A 26 -9.05 14.02 13.71
C GLU A 26 -9.98 13.68 12.54
N ARG A 27 -9.88 14.45 11.44
CA ARG A 27 -10.64 14.17 10.22
C ARG A 27 -10.27 12.79 9.65
N ILE A 28 -8.98 12.48 9.52
CA ILE A 28 -8.54 11.18 9.03
C ILE A 28 -9.06 10.04 9.92
N ALA A 29 -8.87 10.14 11.23
CA ALA A 29 -9.36 9.13 12.18
C ALA A 29 -10.89 8.96 12.09
N LEU A 30 -11.63 10.06 12.02
CA LEU A 30 -13.09 10.03 11.90
C LEU A 30 -13.56 9.41 10.57
N SER A 31 -12.82 9.61 9.47
CA SER A 31 -13.13 9.01 8.16
C SER A 31 -13.03 7.49 8.14
N ILE A 32 -12.11 6.95 8.95
CA ILE A 32 -11.93 5.50 9.14
C ILE A 32 -13.10 4.95 9.95
N LEU A 33 -13.49 5.64 11.02
CA LEU A 33 -14.49 5.17 11.99
C LEU A 33 -15.95 5.36 11.53
N SER A 34 -16.23 6.26 10.58
CA SER A 34 -17.60 6.55 10.15
C SER A 34 -17.74 6.76 8.64
N ASN A 35 -18.55 5.91 8.01
CA ASN A 35 -18.93 6.05 6.60
C ASN A 35 -19.61 7.39 6.32
N ARG A 36 -20.48 7.86 7.24
CA ARG A 36 -21.16 9.15 7.08
C ARG A 36 -20.18 10.32 7.19
N ALA A 37 -19.25 10.28 8.15
CA ALA A 37 -18.21 11.29 8.24
C ALA A 37 -17.34 11.30 6.98
N ARG A 38 -16.94 10.11 6.50
CA ARG A 38 -16.16 9.96 5.26
C ARG A 38 -16.84 10.61 4.07
N MET A 39 -18.15 10.45 3.90
CA MET A 39 -18.90 11.11 2.81
C MET A 39 -18.74 12.62 2.83
N PHE A 40 -18.75 13.25 4.00
CA PHE A 40 -18.58 14.69 4.14
C PHE A 40 -17.11 15.12 4.03
N LEU A 41 -16.19 14.37 4.63
CA LEU A 41 -14.75 14.66 4.60
C LEU A 41 -14.16 14.56 3.18
N LYS A 42 -14.75 13.72 2.31
CA LYS A 42 -14.45 13.71 0.87
C LYS A 42 -14.69 15.07 0.18
N LEU A 43 -15.48 15.97 0.77
CA LEU A 43 -15.74 17.30 0.20
C LEU A 43 -14.65 18.31 0.57
N LEU A 44 -13.85 18.03 1.60
CA LEU A 44 -12.80 18.94 2.10
C LEU A 44 -11.55 18.99 1.24
N LYS A 45 -11.48 18.20 0.15
CA LYS A 45 -10.39 18.20 -0.83
C LYS A 45 -9.00 18.13 -0.18
N MET A 46 -8.81 17.21 0.77
CA MET A 46 -7.48 16.97 1.33
C MET A 46 -6.61 16.42 0.20
N LYS A 47 -5.47 17.06 -0.08
CA LYS A 47 -4.61 16.65 -1.17
C LYS A 47 -3.42 15.87 -0.64
N CYS A 48 -3.23 14.69 -1.22
CA CYS A 48 -2.07 13.85 -1.01
C CYS A 48 -1.15 13.94 -2.23
N GLU A 49 0.16 14.05 -1.98
CA GLU A 49 1.18 13.97 -3.02
C GLU A 49 1.33 12.53 -3.49
N HIS A 50 1.52 11.59 -2.56
CA HIS A 50 1.56 10.16 -2.87
C HIS A 50 1.38 9.26 -1.65
N ILE A 51 0.99 8.02 -1.93
CA ILE A 51 0.82 6.95 -0.96
C ILE A 51 1.78 5.83 -1.29
N THR A 52 2.50 5.36 -0.27
CA THR A 52 3.34 4.17 -0.33
C THR A 52 2.79 3.12 0.63
N LEU A 53 2.63 1.90 0.15
CA LEU A 53 2.34 0.74 0.97
C LEU A 53 3.60 -0.13 1.09
N GLU A 54 3.85 -0.63 2.28
CA GLU A 54 4.94 -1.54 2.59
C GLU A 54 4.36 -2.79 3.25
N LEU A 55 4.62 -3.95 2.66
CA LEU A 55 4.34 -5.24 3.26
C LEU A 55 5.65 -5.82 3.80
N ASN A 56 5.83 -5.78 5.12
CA ASN A 56 7.03 -6.27 5.78
C ASN A 56 6.67 -7.24 6.89
N ASP A 57 7.18 -8.45 6.80
CA ASP A 57 6.88 -9.54 7.71
C ASP A 57 5.36 -9.75 7.86
N CYS A 58 4.80 -9.48 9.04
CA CYS A 58 3.38 -9.61 9.35
C CYS A 58 2.66 -8.24 9.40
N ARG A 59 3.28 -7.18 8.87
CA ARG A 59 2.82 -5.80 9.01
C ARG A 59 2.56 -5.16 7.66
N LEU A 60 1.41 -4.49 7.55
CA LEU A 60 1.10 -3.61 6.43
C LEU A 60 1.27 -2.17 6.94
N LYS A 61 2.21 -1.45 6.34
CA LYS A 61 2.48 -0.04 6.65
C LYS A 61 2.06 0.82 5.48
N MET A 62 1.24 1.83 5.75
CA MET A 62 0.85 2.86 4.80
C MET A 62 1.52 4.15 5.21
N THR A 63 2.23 4.76 4.27
CA THR A 63 2.78 6.11 4.41
C THR A 63 2.08 7.02 3.41
N VAL A 64 1.46 8.09 3.90
CA VAL A 64 0.81 9.11 3.08
C VAL A 64 1.63 10.38 3.22
N ILE A 65 2.10 10.92 2.10
CA ILE A 65 2.78 12.21 2.04
C ILE A 65 1.80 13.24 1.49
N PHE A 66 1.60 14.33 2.22
CA PHE A 66 0.73 15.43 1.85
C PHE A 66 1.52 16.55 1.14
N GLU A 67 0.84 17.42 0.40
CA GLU A 67 1.49 18.52 -0.35
C GLU A 67 2.29 19.48 0.56
N ASN A 68 1.89 19.60 1.82
CA ASN A 68 2.60 20.37 2.85
C ASN A 68 3.78 19.62 3.48
N SER A 69 4.24 18.52 2.88
CA SER A 69 5.32 17.63 3.35
C SER A 69 5.04 16.90 4.67
N GLU A 70 3.82 16.99 5.19
CA GLU A 70 3.41 16.22 6.36
C GLU A 70 3.25 14.74 6.01
N LYS A 71 3.47 13.89 7.00
CA LYS A 71 3.51 12.44 6.81
C LYS A 71 2.58 11.74 7.78
N LEU A 72 1.59 11.04 7.26
CA LEU A 72 0.78 10.11 8.02
C LEU A 72 1.33 8.69 7.84
N LYS A 73 1.53 7.98 8.96
CA LYS A 73 1.92 6.57 8.98
C LYS A 73 0.83 5.76 9.66
N VAL A 74 0.33 4.73 8.97
CA VAL A 74 -0.62 3.76 9.51
C VAL A 74 0.08 2.41 9.52
N ASN A 75 0.29 1.82 10.68
CA ASN A 75 0.89 0.49 10.81
C ASN A 75 -0.18 -0.50 11.26
N ILE A 76 -0.36 -1.58 10.51
CA ILE A 76 -1.37 -2.60 10.77
C ILE A 76 -0.66 -3.93 11.01
N LEU A 77 -0.76 -4.46 12.22
CA LEU A 77 -0.26 -5.79 12.56
C LEU A 77 -1.32 -6.84 12.20
N MET A 78 -0.98 -7.80 11.33
CA MET A 78 -1.95 -8.73 10.75
C MET A 78 -2.02 -10.09 11.46
N ILE A 79 -1.04 -10.41 12.32
CA ILE A 79 -0.97 -11.66 13.08
C ILE A 79 -0.92 -11.38 14.59
N GLY A 80 -1.54 -12.27 15.38
CA GLY A 80 -1.56 -12.16 16.84
C GLY A 80 -2.62 -11.17 17.30
N TYR A 81 -2.25 -10.32 18.24
CA TYR A 81 -3.10 -9.21 18.68
C TYR A 81 -3.08 -8.14 17.59
N GLN A 82 -4.07 -8.20 16.69
CA GLN A 82 -4.12 -7.26 15.58
C GLN A 82 -4.34 -5.86 16.12
N GLU A 83 -3.43 -4.95 15.77
CA GLU A 83 -3.44 -3.57 16.21
C GLU A 83 -3.24 -2.65 15.02
N VAL A 84 -3.85 -1.48 15.09
CA VAL A 84 -3.57 -0.37 14.19
C VAL A 84 -2.94 0.75 15.00
N ASP A 85 -1.80 1.24 14.53
CA ASP A 85 -1.06 2.36 15.10
C ASP A 85 -1.05 3.51 14.07
N LEU A 86 -1.60 4.65 14.47
CA LEU A 86 -1.68 5.87 13.66
C LEU A 86 -0.68 6.89 14.20
N ARG A 87 0.21 7.37 13.31
CA ARG A 87 1.23 8.37 13.63
C ARG A 87 1.25 9.48 12.61
N TYR A 88 1.61 10.67 13.06
CA TYR A 88 1.76 11.84 12.21
C TYR A 88 3.13 12.48 12.48
N GLY A 89 3.97 12.51 11.46
CA GLY A 89 5.39 12.83 11.63
C GLY A 89 6.06 11.85 12.60
N HIS A 90 6.46 12.38 13.76
CA HIS A 90 7.02 11.62 14.88
C HIS A 90 6.01 11.44 16.04
N ASP A 91 4.85 12.08 15.95
CA ASP A 91 3.85 12.10 17.01
C ASP A 91 2.94 10.87 16.93
N TYR A 92 2.73 10.26 18.08
CA TYR A 92 1.81 9.15 18.24
C TYR A 92 0.40 9.70 18.50
N ILE A 93 -0.55 9.30 17.66
CA ILE A 93 -1.94 9.77 17.78
C ILE A 93 -2.76 8.76 18.57
N SER A 94 -2.72 7.50 18.13
CA SER A 94 -3.65 6.51 18.63
C SER A 94 -3.24 5.10 18.26
N ARG A 95 -3.57 4.15 19.14
CA ARG A 95 -3.52 2.72 18.88
C ARG A 95 -4.84 2.12 19.31
N TRP A 96 -5.39 1.24 18.48
CA TRP A 96 -6.59 0.50 18.82
C TRP A 96 -6.53 -0.93 18.29
N PRO A 97 -7.30 -1.86 18.87
CA PRO A 97 -7.44 -3.21 18.35
C PRO A 97 -8.03 -3.19 16.94
N CYS A 98 -7.47 -3.99 16.05
CA CYS A 98 -7.94 -4.09 14.68
C CYS A 98 -9.31 -4.77 14.66
N THR A 99 -10.36 -4.01 14.34
CA THR A 99 -11.73 -4.55 14.19
C THR A 99 -12.11 -4.78 12.73
N LEU A 100 -11.33 -4.23 11.81
CA LEU A 100 -11.56 -4.26 10.36
C LEU A 100 -10.40 -4.96 9.62
N PRO A 101 -10.64 -5.51 8.42
CA PRO A 101 -9.57 -5.92 7.50
C PRO A 101 -8.60 -4.76 7.18
N PRO A 102 -7.31 -5.02 6.90
CA PRO A 102 -6.31 -3.97 6.66
C PRO A 102 -6.70 -2.95 5.57
N MET A 103 -7.27 -3.42 4.46
CA MET A 103 -7.69 -2.53 3.36
C MET A 103 -8.85 -1.62 3.72
N ASP A 104 -9.64 -1.96 4.75
CA ASP A 104 -10.74 -1.12 5.21
C ASP A 104 -10.23 0.06 6.08
N TYR A 105 -8.93 0.15 6.37
CA TYR A 105 -8.25 1.36 6.84
C TYR A 105 -7.61 2.17 5.71
N VAL A 106 -7.04 1.48 4.70
CA VAL A 106 -6.34 2.11 3.56
C VAL A 106 -7.32 2.86 2.65
N LEU A 107 -8.40 2.20 2.22
CA LEU A 107 -9.39 2.77 1.30
C LEU A 107 -10.04 4.08 1.81
N PRO A 108 -10.48 4.19 3.09
CA PRO A 108 -10.97 5.46 3.65
C PRO A 108 -10.01 6.63 3.48
N ILE A 109 -8.71 6.38 3.69
CA ILE A 109 -7.68 7.42 3.62
C ILE A 109 -7.49 7.85 2.17
N MET A 110 -7.40 6.90 1.23
CA MET A 110 -7.35 7.20 -0.20
C MET A 110 -8.57 8.01 -0.67
N ASP A 111 -9.74 7.63 -0.16
CA ASP A 111 -11.03 8.26 -0.42
C ASP A 111 -11.05 9.75 -0.06
N VAL A 112 -10.63 10.11 1.16
CA VAL A 112 -10.64 11.51 1.64
C VAL A 112 -9.45 12.33 1.13
N THR A 113 -8.36 11.67 0.73
CA THR A 113 -7.17 12.31 0.16
C THR A 113 -7.20 12.42 -1.36
N HIS A 114 -8.29 11.92 -1.98
CA HIS A 114 -8.48 11.87 -3.44
C HIS A 114 -7.36 11.18 -4.22
N CYS A 115 -6.62 10.28 -3.56
CA CYS A 115 -5.54 9.55 -4.19
C CYS A 115 -6.12 8.38 -5.00
N LYS A 116 -5.89 8.38 -6.32
CA LYS A 116 -6.47 7.38 -7.25
C LYS A 116 -5.70 6.07 -7.32
N SER A 117 -4.40 6.11 -7.01
CA SER A 117 -3.48 4.98 -7.09
C SER A 117 -2.51 5.00 -5.93
N ILE A 118 -1.94 3.85 -5.62
CA ILE A 118 -0.78 3.73 -4.74
C ILE A 118 0.46 3.94 -5.61
N LYS A 119 1.30 4.92 -5.28
CA LYS A 119 2.51 5.21 -6.05
C LYS A 119 3.47 4.01 -6.01
N GLN A 120 3.72 3.48 -4.82
CA GLN A 120 4.62 2.36 -4.61
C GLN A 120 4.03 1.34 -3.65
N PHE A 121 4.04 0.07 -4.05
CA PHE A 121 3.81 -1.05 -3.15
C PHE A 121 5.09 -1.87 -3.00
N ILE A 122 5.74 -1.72 -1.85
CA ILE A 122 7.00 -2.38 -1.53
C ILE A 122 6.70 -3.67 -0.78
N VAL A 123 7.14 -4.79 -1.32
CA VAL A 123 7.02 -6.10 -0.69
C VAL A 123 8.40 -6.51 -0.22
N PHE A 124 8.57 -6.56 1.10
CA PHE A 124 9.77 -7.08 1.76
C PHE A 124 9.63 -8.60 1.98
N GLU A 125 10.64 -9.18 2.63
CA GLU A 125 10.64 -10.58 3.02
C GLU A 125 9.42 -10.92 3.90
N ILE A 126 8.67 -11.94 3.48
CA ILE A 126 7.46 -12.42 4.14
C ILE A 126 7.77 -13.73 4.85
N PRO A 127 7.44 -13.86 6.15
CA PRO A 127 7.67 -15.09 6.88
C PRO A 127 6.80 -16.22 6.31
N GLN A 128 7.37 -17.42 6.30
CA GLN A 128 6.66 -18.62 5.88
C GLN A 128 5.74 -19.14 6.99
N ARG A 129 4.71 -18.35 7.32
CA ARG A 129 3.66 -18.71 8.30
C ARG A 129 2.39 -19.05 7.54
N ASP A 130 1.96 -20.31 7.59
CA ASP A 130 0.80 -20.81 6.84
C ASP A 130 -0.48 -19.99 7.07
N ILE A 131 -0.73 -19.57 8.32
CA ILE A 131 -1.90 -18.75 8.68
C ILE A 131 -1.85 -17.37 8.00
N PHE A 132 -0.67 -16.80 7.83
CA PHE A 132 -0.49 -15.51 7.16
C PHE A 132 -0.72 -15.65 5.66
N LEU A 133 -0.07 -16.65 5.06
CA LEU A 133 -0.14 -16.95 3.64
C LEU A 133 -1.57 -17.24 3.20
N ALA A 134 -2.35 -17.95 4.02
CA ALA A 134 -3.76 -18.21 3.74
C ALA A 134 -4.63 -16.94 3.75
N LYS A 135 -4.24 -15.91 4.51
CA LYS A 135 -5.00 -14.64 4.64
C LYS A 135 -4.60 -13.60 3.60
N LEU A 136 -3.38 -13.67 3.06
CA LEU A 136 -2.85 -12.70 2.10
C LEU A 136 -3.77 -12.42 0.91
N PRO A 137 -4.30 -13.43 0.18
CA PRO A 137 -5.21 -13.19 -0.93
C PRO A 137 -6.44 -12.38 -0.53
N LYS A 138 -7.02 -12.65 0.64
CA LYS A 138 -8.20 -11.93 1.14
C LYS A 138 -7.89 -10.47 1.49
N ILE A 139 -6.70 -10.21 2.02
CA ILE A 139 -6.24 -8.87 2.38
C ILE A 139 -5.96 -8.07 1.11
N LEU A 140 -5.25 -8.64 0.15
CA LEU A 140 -4.77 -7.94 -1.04
C LEU A 140 -5.82 -7.86 -2.16
N LYS A 141 -6.92 -8.62 -2.11
CA LYS A 141 -8.00 -8.59 -3.11
C LYS A 141 -8.63 -7.21 -3.33
N LYS A 142 -8.63 -6.35 -2.30
CA LYS A 142 -9.20 -4.99 -2.36
C LYS A 142 -8.15 -3.93 -2.70
N LEU A 143 -6.96 -4.33 -3.17
CA LEU A 143 -5.95 -3.36 -3.57
C LEU A 143 -6.46 -2.49 -4.72
N PRO A 144 -6.33 -1.17 -4.61
CA PRO A 144 -6.59 -0.26 -5.73
C PRO A 144 -5.45 -0.37 -6.76
N LYS A 145 -5.53 0.43 -7.82
CA LYS A 145 -4.47 0.53 -8.81
C LYS A 145 -3.14 0.89 -8.15
N ILE A 146 -2.08 0.20 -8.56
CA ILE A 146 -0.70 0.45 -8.13
C ILE A 146 0.09 0.98 -9.33
N ASP A 147 0.86 2.04 -9.13
CA ASP A 147 1.70 2.60 -10.18
C ASP A 147 2.99 1.77 -10.30
N GLU A 148 3.65 1.47 -9.19
CA GLU A 148 4.85 0.63 -9.16
C GLU A 148 4.83 -0.39 -8.01
N VAL A 149 5.10 -1.67 -8.32
CA VAL A 149 5.38 -2.70 -7.31
C VAL A 149 6.88 -2.89 -7.20
N ILE A 150 7.42 -2.84 -5.98
CA ILE A 150 8.85 -3.04 -5.70
C ILE A 150 9.01 -4.31 -4.87
N ALA A 151 9.71 -5.29 -5.40
CA ALA A 151 10.01 -6.55 -4.71
C ALA A 151 11.43 -6.50 -4.12
N GLU A 152 11.53 -6.17 -2.83
CA GLU A 152 12.80 -6.08 -2.12
C GLU A 152 13.05 -7.31 -1.24
N LYS A 153 14.32 -7.69 -1.11
CA LYS A 153 14.71 -8.78 -0.21
C LYS A 153 15.96 -8.39 0.57
N THR A 154 15.97 -8.80 1.83
CA THR A 154 17.04 -8.55 2.80
C THR A 154 18.09 -9.66 2.87
N TYR A 155 17.79 -10.88 2.39
CA TYR A 155 18.72 -12.04 2.46
C TYR A 155 18.76 -12.93 1.20
N ARG A 156 19.88 -13.64 1.00
CA ARG A 156 20.32 -14.20 -0.31
C ARG A 156 19.62 -15.44 -0.87
N ASN A 157 18.77 -16.18 -0.13
CA ASN A 157 18.31 -17.51 -0.61
C ASN A 157 16.81 -17.54 -0.94
N CYS A 158 16.45 -17.62 -2.22
CA CYS A 158 15.05 -17.84 -2.66
C CYS A 158 14.86 -19.28 -3.16
N THR A 159 13.82 -19.94 -2.66
CA THR A 159 13.21 -21.11 -3.30
C THR A 159 11.95 -20.67 -4.07
N SER A 160 11.56 -21.42 -5.10
CA SER A 160 10.39 -21.11 -5.97
C SER A 160 9.05 -21.08 -5.22
N ASP A 161 9.00 -21.61 -4.00
CA ASP A 161 7.83 -21.53 -3.10
C ASP A 161 7.85 -20.28 -2.20
N SER A 162 8.66 -19.28 -2.53
CA SER A 162 8.78 -18.09 -1.69
C SER A 162 7.40 -17.41 -1.51
N PRO A 163 7.01 -17.09 -0.26
CA PRO A 163 5.84 -16.28 0.06
C PRO A 163 5.71 -15.00 -0.78
N LEU A 164 6.84 -14.43 -1.18
CA LEU A 164 6.93 -13.23 -1.99
C LEU A 164 6.30 -13.42 -3.37
N PHE A 165 6.62 -14.49 -4.09
CA PHE A 165 6.09 -14.72 -5.43
C PHE A 165 4.56 -14.91 -5.42
N LYS A 166 4.03 -15.53 -4.36
CA LYS A 166 2.57 -15.63 -4.14
C LYS A 166 1.92 -14.26 -4.00
N VAL A 167 2.58 -13.31 -3.32
CA VAL A 167 2.09 -11.93 -3.24
C VAL A 167 2.18 -11.22 -4.59
N LEU A 168 3.32 -11.35 -5.29
CA LEU A 168 3.51 -10.76 -6.61
C LEU A 168 2.40 -11.18 -7.58
N ARG A 169 2.07 -12.47 -7.66
CA ARG A 169 0.95 -12.95 -8.49
C ARG A 169 -0.40 -12.29 -8.20
N ILE A 170 -0.64 -11.83 -6.97
CA ILE A 170 -1.88 -11.15 -6.59
C ILE A 170 -1.86 -9.68 -7.00
N VAL A 171 -0.70 -9.01 -6.90
CA VAL A 171 -0.59 -7.55 -7.08
C VAL A 171 -0.17 -7.13 -8.48
N LEU A 172 0.54 -7.99 -9.20
CA LEU A 172 0.96 -7.74 -10.58
C LEU A 172 -0.21 -7.37 -11.50
N PRO A 173 -1.39 -8.05 -11.46
CA PRO A 173 -2.52 -7.69 -12.31
C PRO A 173 -3.11 -6.29 -12.08
N VAL A 174 -2.86 -5.67 -10.92
CA VAL A 174 -3.36 -4.32 -10.58
C VAL A 174 -2.26 -3.26 -10.62
N SER A 175 -1.05 -3.62 -11.06
CA SER A 175 0.12 -2.75 -11.11
C SER A 175 0.48 -2.31 -12.53
N SER A 176 0.98 -1.09 -12.66
CA SER A 176 1.37 -0.51 -13.96
C SER A 176 2.84 -0.78 -14.27
N ALA A 177 3.70 -0.78 -13.26
CA ALA A 177 5.12 -1.08 -13.38
C ALA A 177 5.60 -2.01 -12.26
N VAL A 178 6.71 -2.69 -12.51
CA VAL A 178 7.35 -3.56 -11.52
C VAL A 178 8.86 -3.35 -11.49
N THR A 179 9.41 -3.25 -10.28
CA THR A 179 10.85 -3.20 -10.02
C THR A 179 11.23 -4.41 -9.16
N ILE A 180 12.14 -5.23 -9.67
CA ILE A 180 12.53 -6.50 -9.04
C ILE A 180 14.04 -6.53 -8.92
N PHE A 181 14.54 -6.99 -7.78
CA PHE A 181 15.97 -7.24 -7.62
C PHE A 181 16.34 -8.64 -8.10
N TYR A 182 17.44 -8.79 -8.85
CA TYR A 182 17.79 -10.04 -9.54
C TYR A 182 17.87 -11.29 -8.64
N HIS A 183 18.29 -11.11 -7.39
CA HIS A 183 18.47 -12.20 -6.43
C HIS A 183 17.15 -12.69 -5.80
N VAL A 184 16.04 -12.03 -6.13
CA VAL A 184 14.73 -12.26 -5.53
C VAL A 184 13.98 -13.39 -6.23
N LEU A 185 14.22 -13.61 -7.53
CA LEU A 185 13.41 -14.52 -8.34
C LEU A 185 14.28 -15.47 -9.19
N LYS A 186 13.73 -16.63 -9.55
CA LYS A 186 14.39 -17.56 -10.48
C LYS A 186 14.19 -17.10 -11.93
N PRO A 187 15.03 -17.56 -12.88
CA PRO A 187 14.83 -17.34 -14.32
C PRO A 187 13.41 -17.66 -14.82
N GLU A 188 12.79 -18.71 -14.30
CA GLU A 188 11.42 -19.15 -14.64
C GLU A 188 10.36 -18.12 -14.22
N ASP A 189 10.51 -17.54 -13.03
CA ASP A 189 9.59 -16.55 -12.47
C ASP A 189 9.60 -15.25 -13.29
N PHE A 190 10.77 -14.86 -13.82
CA PHE A 190 10.91 -13.71 -14.69
C PHE A 190 10.10 -13.87 -15.98
N GLN A 191 9.99 -15.08 -16.54
CA GLN A 191 9.16 -15.30 -17.73
C GLN A 191 7.68 -15.01 -17.48
N GLU A 192 7.17 -15.32 -16.28
CA GLU A 192 5.78 -15.02 -15.92
C GLU A 192 5.56 -13.52 -15.76
N ILE A 193 6.52 -12.82 -15.16
CA ILE A 193 6.49 -11.36 -15.04
C ILE A 193 6.59 -10.69 -16.41
N PHE A 194 7.48 -11.11 -17.28
CA PHE A 194 7.60 -10.52 -18.63
C PHE A 194 6.37 -10.75 -19.51
N LYS A 195 5.51 -11.72 -19.18
CA LYS A 195 4.20 -11.90 -19.84
C LYS A 195 3.12 -10.93 -19.33
N GLY A 196 3.37 -10.22 -18.24
CA GLY A 196 2.43 -9.24 -17.69
C GLY A 196 2.35 -7.97 -18.54
N ASN A 197 1.18 -7.32 -18.51
CA ASN A 197 0.95 -6.07 -19.22
C ASN A 197 1.41 -4.87 -18.37
N PHE A 198 2.72 -4.62 -18.38
CA PHE A 198 3.35 -3.51 -17.64
C PHE A 198 3.81 -2.40 -18.58
N ASP A 199 3.71 -1.16 -18.12
CA ASP A 199 4.29 0.01 -18.77
C ASP A 199 5.83 0.02 -18.63
N ALA A 200 6.35 -0.55 -17.54
CA ALA A 200 7.78 -0.68 -17.31
C ALA A 200 8.13 -1.89 -16.43
N VAL A 201 9.23 -2.56 -16.76
CA VAL A 201 9.85 -3.61 -15.94
C VAL A 201 11.30 -3.22 -15.67
N THR A 202 11.66 -3.06 -14.40
CA THR A 202 13.03 -2.70 -13.99
C THR A 202 13.66 -3.86 -13.23
N LEU A 203 14.82 -4.30 -13.69
CA LEU A 203 15.66 -5.26 -12.99
C LEU A 203 16.82 -4.51 -12.33
N ARG A 204 16.89 -4.58 -11.00
CA ARG A 204 17.94 -3.91 -10.22
C ARG A 204 18.91 -4.88 -9.61
N LYS A 205 20.17 -4.44 -9.46
CA LYS A 205 21.15 -5.11 -8.62
C LYS A 205 21.00 -4.67 -7.18
N TYR A 206 21.08 -5.62 -6.25
CA TYR A 206 21.11 -5.30 -4.82
C TYR A 206 22.55 -4.93 -4.43
N TRP A 207 22.69 -3.80 -3.74
CA TRP A 207 23.96 -3.24 -3.31
C TRP A 207 24.56 -4.00 -2.10
N ASP A 208 24.63 -5.33 -2.16
CA ASP A 208 25.47 -6.06 -1.20
C ASP A 208 26.89 -6.08 -1.76
N ILE A 209 27.79 -5.45 -1.02
CA ILE A 209 29.20 -5.33 -1.34
C ILE A 209 29.76 -6.74 -1.59
N SER A 210 30.32 -6.95 -2.79
CA SER A 210 31.37 -7.92 -3.14
C SER A 210 31.08 -9.03 -4.19
N TYR A 211 31.92 -9.02 -5.23
CA TYR A 211 32.48 -10.12 -6.06
C TYR A 211 31.77 -10.72 -7.28
N PHE A 212 30.68 -10.13 -7.81
CA PHE A 212 30.28 -10.48 -9.19
C PHE A 212 29.92 -9.23 -9.99
N GLU A 213 30.88 -8.76 -10.79
CA GLU A 213 30.65 -7.80 -11.86
C GLU A 213 29.84 -8.49 -12.97
N MET A 214 28.60 -8.04 -13.17
CA MET A 214 27.93 -8.17 -14.46
C MET A 214 28.12 -6.84 -15.19
N PRO A 215 28.23 -6.85 -16.52
CA PRO A 215 28.67 -5.67 -17.28
C PRO A 215 27.60 -4.57 -17.46
N ASN A 216 26.48 -4.59 -16.73
CA ASN A 216 25.43 -3.56 -16.81
C ASN A 216 24.73 -3.42 -15.45
N ASP A 217 24.92 -2.27 -14.80
CA ASP A 217 24.58 -2.07 -13.37
C ASP A 217 23.10 -1.87 -13.04
N ASP A 218 22.21 -1.70 -14.01
CA ASP A 218 20.75 -1.79 -13.86
C ASP A 218 20.13 -1.95 -15.26
N MET A 219 19.12 -2.81 -15.43
CA MET A 219 18.43 -2.99 -16.72
C MET A 219 16.98 -2.52 -16.62
N LYS A 220 16.64 -1.49 -17.38
CA LYS A 220 15.26 -0.98 -17.48
C LYS A 220 14.70 -1.32 -18.85
N PHE A 221 13.59 -2.06 -18.87
CA PHE A 221 12.85 -2.36 -20.09
C PHE A 221 11.59 -1.50 -20.13
N SER A 222 11.50 -0.65 -21.15
CA SER A 222 10.24 -0.03 -21.55
C SER A 222 9.65 -0.91 -22.64
N LEU A 223 8.48 -1.50 -22.37
CA LEU A 223 7.79 -2.32 -23.35
C LEU A 223 7.01 -1.39 -24.29
N GLU A 224 7.57 -1.13 -25.47
CA GLU A 224 6.81 -0.47 -26.54
C GLU A 224 5.70 -1.43 -26.99
N ARG A 225 4.45 -0.99 -26.84
CA ARG A 225 3.31 -1.75 -27.37
C ARG A 225 3.37 -1.67 -28.88
N PHE A 226 3.65 -2.79 -29.53
CA PHE A 226 3.32 -2.95 -30.93
C PHE A 226 1.79 -3.05 -31.01
N ASP A 227 1.15 -1.95 -31.37
CA ASP A 227 -0.22 -1.97 -31.85
C ASP A 227 -0.21 -2.79 -33.15
N ASP A 228 -0.45 -4.10 -33.05
CA ASP A 228 -0.79 -4.93 -34.19
C ASP A 228 -2.22 -4.55 -34.61
N ASP A 229 -2.32 -3.42 -35.31
CA ASP A 229 -3.49 -3.03 -36.08
C ASP A 229 -3.05 -2.68 -37.50
N LYS A 230 -2.97 -3.71 -38.35
CA LYS A 230 -3.50 -3.75 -39.73
C LYS A 230 -2.87 -4.88 -40.55
N ARG A 231 -3.68 -5.92 -40.82
CA ARG A 231 -3.97 -6.39 -42.19
C ARG A 231 -5.24 -7.23 -42.21
#